data_AF-A0A1Q6ZAC3-F1
#
_entry.id   AF-A0A1Q6ZAC3-F1
#
_cell.length_a   1.000
_cell.length_b   1.000
_cell.length_c   1.000
_cell.angle_alpha   90.00
_cell.angle_beta   90.00
_cell.angle_gamma   90.00
#
_symmetry.space_group_name_H-M   'P 1'
#
loop_
_entity.id
_entity.type
_entity.pdbx_description
1 polymer ?
#
loop_
_entity_poly.entity_id
_entity_poly.type
_entity_poly.pdbx_seq_one_letter_code
_entity_poly.pdbx_strand_id
1 'polypeptide(L)'
;MAAWKPIVWWLAVATMVAGNFIALAQRTVKRMLAYSSVAHAGYLLVAVAVGSWPASAALLVYLFAYTVVTLAAFALLAALGREGERAVRIDDLAGLAQRRPWLALALAVCMLSLLGFPGTAGFIGKWYILVAATMAHENVLAAILVLTSVVSAGYYLPVIMAMYMKPEPFDQAHAGVRLGRPAGVVVAACVIGLLLLGIRPNALLQLARESALLAPTPAPAATTATGR
;
A
#
# COMPACT_ATOMS: atom_id res chain seq x y z
N MET A 1 15.38 16.15 -21.23
CA MET A 1 14.66 15.14 -20.41
C MET A 1 15.71 14.15 -19.93
N ALA A 2 15.79 13.87 -18.64
CA ALA A 2 16.85 12.98 -18.13
C ALA A 2 16.66 11.56 -18.72
N ALA A 3 17.74 10.95 -19.23
CA ALA A 3 17.69 9.68 -19.96
C ALA A 3 17.08 8.52 -19.15
N TRP A 4 17.05 8.63 -17.82
CA TRP A 4 16.46 7.63 -16.92
C TRP A 4 14.93 7.69 -16.82
N LYS A 5 14.30 8.83 -17.13
CA LYS A 5 12.85 9.02 -16.93
C LYS A 5 12.00 8.01 -17.73
N PRO A 6 12.25 7.76 -19.04
CA PRO A 6 11.47 6.79 -19.81
C PRO A 6 11.59 5.36 -19.27
N ILE A 7 12.76 4.99 -18.74
CA ILE A 7 13.01 3.66 -18.15
C ILE A 7 12.15 3.51 -16.89
N VAL A 8 12.16 4.50 -16.00
CA VAL A 8 11.34 4.49 -14.78
C VAL A 8 9.85 4.52 -15.11
N TRP A 9 9.45 5.25 -16.15
CA TRP A 9 8.06 5.31 -16.61
C TRP A 9 7.55 3.92 -17.03
N TRP A 10 8.28 3.22 -17.90
CA TRP A 10 7.89 1.86 -18.33
C TRP A 10 7.96 0.85 -17.19
N LEU A 11 8.96 0.99 -16.31
CA LEU A 11 9.06 0.15 -15.13
C LEU A 11 7.85 0.34 -14.20
N ALA A 12 7.40 1.58 -13.98
CA ALA A 12 6.20 1.87 -13.19
C ALA A 12 4.97 1.18 -13.77
N VAL A 13 4.75 1.30 -15.09
CA VAL A 13 3.63 0.65 -15.79
C VAL A 13 3.70 -0.86 -15.65
N ALA A 14 4.84 -1.47 -15.99
CA ALA A 14 5.01 -2.92 -15.93
C ALA A 14 4.77 -3.45 -14.51
N THR A 15 5.28 -2.74 -13.50
CA THR A 15 5.17 -3.11 -12.10
C THR A 15 3.73 -3.02 -11.59
N MET A 16 3.00 -1.93 -11.90
CA MET A 16 1.60 -1.75 -11.51
C MET A 16 0.70 -2.80 -12.18
N VAL A 17 0.88 -3.03 -13.48
CA VAL A 17 0.06 -3.95 -14.27
C VAL A 17 0.35 -5.40 -13.85
N ALA A 18 1.59 -5.85 -13.98
CA ALA A 18 1.94 -7.24 -13.68
C ALA A 18 1.66 -7.59 -12.21
N GLY A 19 1.99 -6.69 -11.26
CA GLY A 19 1.72 -6.91 -9.84
C GLY A 19 0.23 -7.14 -9.56
N ASN A 20 -0.65 -6.30 -10.09
CA ASN A 20 -2.10 -6.43 -9.85
C ASN A 20 -2.70 -7.68 -10.50
N PHE A 21 -2.35 -7.97 -11.77
CA PHE A 21 -2.90 -9.14 -12.47
C PHE A 21 -2.41 -10.45 -11.85
N ILE A 22 -1.14 -10.54 -11.46
CA ILE A 22 -0.62 -11.75 -10.81
C ILE A 22 -1.21 -11.90 -9.40
N ALA A 23 -1.40 -10.81 -8.66
CA ALA A 23 -2.04 -10.82 -7.34
C ALA A 23 -3.48 -11.35 -7.42
N LEU A 24 -4.25 -10.97 -8.45
CA LEU A 24 -5.61 -11.45 -8.70
C LEU A 24 -5.72 -12.97 -8.81
N ALA A 25 -4.70 -13.62 -9.38
CA ALA A 25 -4.68 -15.07 -9.56
C ALA A 25 -4.30 -15.84 -8.28
N GLN A 26 -3.83 -15.15 -7.23
CA GLN A 26 -3.36 -15.81 -6.01
C GLN A 26 -4.50 -16.27 -5.11
N ARG A 27 -4.36 -17.48 -4.57
CA ARG A 27 -5.31 -18.07 -3.60
C ARG A 27 -4.87 -17.93 -2.15
N THR A 28 -3.56 -17.71 -1.92
CA THR A 28 -2.99 -17.53 -0.59
C THR A 28 -2.74 -16.05 -0.32
N VAL A 29 -3.11 -15.59 0.87
CA VAL A 29 -3.06 -14.18 1.25
C VAL A 29 -1.61 -13.68 1.28
N LYS A 30 -0.66 -14.49 1.75
CA LYS A 30 0.77 -14.13 1.76
C LYS A 30 1.31 -13.84 0.35
N ARG A 31 1.02 -14.72 -0.63
CA ARG A 31 1.47 -14.54 -2.02
C ARG A 31 0.76 -13.37 -2.67
N MET A 32 -0.54 -13.22 -2.43
CA MET A 32 -1.31 -12.08 -2.91
C MET A 32 -0.70 -10.75 -2.42
N LEU A 33 -0.37 -10.63 -1.12
CA LEU A 33 0.28 -9.44 -0.57
C LEU A 33 1.69 -9.22 -1.13
N ALA A 34 2.44 -10.28 -1.42
CA ALA A 34 3.75 -10.17 -2.06
C ALA A 34 3.66 -9.61 -3.49
N TYR A 35 2.69 -10.04 -4.30
CA TYR A 35 2.49 -9.43 -5.63
C TYR A 35 1.85 -8.05 -5.54
N SER A 36 1.04 -7.80 -4.51
CA SER A 36 0.57 -6.45 -4.27
C SER A 36 1.72 -5.50 -3.92
N SER A 37 2.74 -5.94 -3.16
CA SER A 37 3.90 -5.08 -2.88
C SER A 37 4.63 -4.63 -4.13
N VAL A 38 4.68 -5.50 -5.15
CA VAL A 38 5.15 -5.16 -6.49
C VAL A 38 4.26 -4.04 -7.05
N ALA A 39 2.94 -4.23 -7.15
CA ALA A 39 2.03 -3.18 -7.62
C ALA A 39 2.17 -1.85 -6.86
N HIS A 40 2.34 -1.90 -5.53
CA HIS A 40 2.55 -0.74 -4.69
C HIS A 40 3.87 -0.01 -4.96
N ALA A 41 4.95 -0.74 -5.23
CA ALA A 41 6.21 -0.16 -5.72
C ALA A 41 6.00 0.56 -7.06
N GLY A 42 5.15 0.02 -7.94
CA GLY A 42 4.76 0.68 -9.18
C GLY A 42 4.15 2.07 -8.96
N TYR A 43 3.25 2.22 -7.98
CA TYR A 43 2.68 3.54 -7.64
C TYR A 43 3.75 4.51 -7.10
N LEU A 44 4.71 4.03 -6.30
CA LEU A 44 5.83 4.86 -5.84
C LEU A 44 6.71 5.32 -7.02
N LEU A 45 6.95 4.43 -8.00
CA LEU A 45 7.71 4.76 -9.20
C LEU A 45 7.01 5.82 -10.07
N VAL A 46 5.68 5.96 -10.02
CA VAL A 46 4.97 7.08 -10.66
C VAL A 46 5.46 8.42 -10.11
N ALA A 47 5.58 8.55 -8.79
CA ALA A 47 6.09 9.77 -8.18
C ALA A 47 7.56 10.04 -8.54
N VAL A 48 8.38 8.99 -8.62
CA VAL A 48 9.78 9.10 -9.09
C VAL A 48 9.86 9.55 -10.55
N ALA A 49 9.02 8.99 -11.43
CA ALA A 49 8.98 9.34 -12.84
C ALA A 49 8.55 10.80 -13.07
N VAL A 50 7.65 11.31 -12.22
CA VAL A 50 7.23 12.72 -12.22
C VAL A 50 8.39 13.62 -11.78
N GLY A 51 9.12 13.23 -10.72
CA GLY A 51 10.35 13.90 -10.29
C GLY A 51 10.16 15.36 -9.87
N SER A 52 8.94 15.74 -9.49
CA SER A 52 8.60 17.09 -9.03
C SER A 52 8.63 17.18 -7.52
N TRP A 53 8.79 18.40 -7.03
CA TRP A 53 8.75 18.72 -5.61
C TRP A 53 7.51 18.14 -4.87
N PRO A 54 6.27 18.37 -5.34
CA PRO A 54 5.09 17.72 -4.76
C PRO A 54 5.10 16.20 -4.86
N ALA A 55 5.68 15.63 -5.93
CA ALA A 55 5.75 14.18 -6.11
C ALA A 55 6.67 13.51 -5.08
N SER A 56 7.81 14.13 -4.73
CA SER A 56 8.69 13.63 -3.68
C SER A 56 8.00 13.57 -2.31
N ALA A 57 7.25 14.61 -1.95
CA ALA A 57 6.47 14.60 -0.72
C ALA A 57 5.37 13.52 -0.74
N ALA A 58 4.66 13.37 -1.88
CA ALA A 58 3.65 12.34 -2.07
C ALA A 58 4.23 10.92 -1.95
N LEU A 59 5.42 10.69 -2.50
CA LEU A 59 6.17 9.44 -2.40
C LEU A 59 6.44 9.09 -0.94
N LEU A 60 6.96 10.03 -0.14
CA LEU A 60 7.28 9.79 1.26
C LEU A 60 6.04 9.49 2.09
N VAL A 61 4.97 10.26 1.90
CA VAL A 61 3.67 10.02 2.55
C VAL A 61 3.16 8.61 2.24
N TYR A 62 3.19 8.22 0.96
CA TYR A 62 2.70 6.93 0.55
C TYR A 62 3.58 5.77 1.01
N LEU A 63 4.91 5.93 0.94
CA LEU A 63 5.88 4.94 1.41
C LEU A 63 5.70 4.65 2.90
N PHE A 64 5.52 5.70 3.71
CA PHE A 64 5.26 5.56 5.13
C PHE A 64 3.94 4.83 5.38
N ALA A 65 2.85 5.30 4.78
CA ALA A 65 1.53 4.68 4.93
C ALA A 65 1.55 3.19 4.51
N TYR A 66 2.20 2.90 3.37
CA TYR A 66 2.37 1.56 2.83
C TYR A 66 3.17 0.65 3.78
N THR A 67 4.25 1.16 4.37
CA THR A 67 5.07 0.40 5.32
C THR A 67 4.27 0.04 6.57
N VAL A 68 3.53 0.99 7.14
CA VAL A 68 2.70 0.78 8.34
C VAL A 68 1.60 -0.25 8.08
N VAL A 69 0.88 -0.14 6.96
CA VAL A 69 -0.20 -1.09 6.65
C VAL A 69 0.33 -2.48 6.33
N THR A 70 1.46 -2.58 5.64
CA THR A 70 2.08 -3.86 5.29
C THR A 70 2.56 -4.57 6.55
N LEU A 71 3.20 -3.85 7.47
CA LEU A 71 3.62 -4.39 8.76
C LEU A 71 2.43 -4.93 9.57
N ALA A 72 1.35 -4.16 9.67
CA ALA A 72 0.14 -4.58 10.36
C ALA A 72 -0.51 -5.82 9.73
N ALA A 73 -0.62 -5.84 8.40
CA ALA A 73 -1.21 -6.95 7.66
C ALA A 73 -0.40 -8.25 7.85
N PHE A 74 0.93 -8.18 7.75
CA PHE A 74 1.77 -9.36 7.97
C PHE A 74 1.80 -9.82 9.43
N ALA A 75 1.77 -8.90 10.40
CA ALA A 75 1.67 -9.25 11.81
C ALA A 75 0.36 -10.00 12.14
N LEU A 76 -0.76 -9.53 11.59
CA LEU A 76 -2.06 -10.21 11.69
C LEU A 76 -2.03 -11.58 11.02
N LEU A 77 -1.45 -11.67 9.82
CA LEU A 77 -1.36 -12.92 9.06
C LEU A 77 -0.43 -13.94 9.71
N ALA A 78 0.62 -13.49 10.40
CA ALA A 78 1.52 -14.32 11.18
C ALA A 78 0.78 -14.97 12.36
N ALA A 79 -0.10 -14.23 13.04
CA ALA A 79 -0.90 -14.80 14.12
C ALA A 79 -2.02 -15.72 13.66
N LEU A 80 -2.53 -15.52 12.43
CA LEU A 80 -3.49 -16.43 11.79
C LEU A 80 -2.84 -17.72 11.29
N GLY A 81 -1.55 -17.69 10.95
CA GLY A 81 -0.76 -18.88 10.64
C GLY A 81 -0.59 -19.74 11.89
N ARG A 82 -1.14 -20.96 11.89
CA ARG A 82 -0.93 -21.95 12.96
C ARG A 82 0.51 -22.45 12.96
N GLU A 83 0.95 -23.03 14.08
CA GLU A 83 2.23 -23.72 14.24
C GLU A 83 2.51 -24.62 13.03
N GLY A 84 3.52 -24.26 12.24
CA GLY A 84 3.87 -24.93 10.97
C GLY A 84 3.21 -24.33 9.73
N GLU A 85 3.70 -23.15 9.31
CA GLU A 85 3.77 -22.61 7.93
C GLU A 85 2.65 -22.88 6.89
N ARG A 86 1.43 -23.28 7.27
CA ARG A 86 0.35 -23.41 6.28
C ARG A 86 0.05 -22.03 5.70
N ALA A 87 0.24 -21.89 4.39
CA ALA A 87 -0.06 -20.66 3.67
C ALA A 87 -1.55 -20.36 3.79
N VAL A 88 -1.89 -19.34 4.59
CA VAL A 88 -3.29 -18.91 4.83
C VAL A 88 -3.95 -18.61 3.49
N ARG A 89 -4.96 -19.43 3.15
CA ARG A 89 -5.80 -19.23 1.98
C ARG A 89 -6.90 -18.22 2.30
N ILE A 90 -7.45 -17.60 1.25
CA ILE A 90 -8.59 -16.68 1.43
C ILE A 90 -9.77 -17.42 2.08
N ASP A 91 -10.00 -18.68 1.72
CA ASP A 91 -11.07 -19.51 2.30
C ASP A 91 -10.83 -19.86 3.77
N ASP A 92 -9.58 -19.90 4.22
CA ASP A 92 -9.24 -20.17 5.63
C ASP A 92 -9.61 -19.01 6.55
N LEU A 93 -9.97 -17.84 6.00
CA LEU A 93 -10.40 -16.68 6.78
C LEU A 93 -11.91 -16.69 7.07
N ALA A 94 -12.64 -17.68 6.56
CA ALA A 94 -14.09 -17.78 6.72
C ALA A 94 -14.53 -17.80 8.20
N GLY A 95 -15.50 -16.95 8.55
CA GLY A 95 -16.02 -16.86 9.92
C GLY A 95 -15.08 -16.17 10.93
N LEU A 96 -13.93 -15.62 10.52
CA LEU A 96 -12.98 -14.96 11.43
C LEU A 96 -13.64 -13.82 12.23
N ALA A 97 -14.56 -13.07 11.61
CA ALA A 97 -15.25 -11.97 12.28
C ALA A 97 -16.14 -12.44 13.44
N GLN A 98 -16.68 -13.66 13.38
CA GLN A 98 -17.57 -14.22 14.41
C GLN A 98 -16.79 -14.62 15.66
N ARG A 99 -15.61 -15.23 15.48
CA ARG A 99 -14.77 -15.73 16.58
C ARG A 99 -13.79 -14.68 17.11
N ARG A 100 -13.20 -13.88 16.23
CA ARG A 100 -12.14 -12.91 16.53
C ARG A 100 -12.42 -11.55 15.85
N PRO A 101 -13.50 -10.84 16.23
CA PRO A 101 -13.97 -9.63 15.54
C PRO A 101 -12.91 -8.54 15.44
N TRP A 102 -12.09 -8.35 16.48
CA TRP A 102 -11.02 -7.35 16.48
C TRP A 102 -9.91 -7.64 15.47
N LEU A 103 -9.56 -8.91 15.26
CA LEU A 103 -8.55 -9.30 14.27
C LEU A 103 -9.10 -9.16 12.86
N ALA A 104 -10.35 -9.57 12.64
CA ALA A 104 -11.04 -9.39 11.37
C ALA A 104 -11.15 -7.90 11.00
N LEU A 105 -11.51 -7.05 11.96
CA LEU A 105 -11.60 -5.60 11.75
C LEU A 105 -10.24 -5.00 11.40
N ALA A 106 -9.19 -5.33 12.17
CA ALA A 106 -7.85 -4.84 11.91
C ALA A 106 -7.35 -5.26 10.51
N LEU A 107 -7.57 -6.52 10.12
CA LEU A 107 -7.18 -7.01 8.80
C LEU A 107 -8.01 -6.36 7.69
N ALA A 108 -9.31 -6.15 7.92
CA ALA A 108 -10.17 -5.45 6.97
C ALA A 108 -9.73 -3.99 6.76
N VAL A 109 -9.39 -3.27 7.82
CA VAL A 109 -8.81 -1.90 7.71
C VAL A 109 -7.51 -1.93 6.90
N CYS A 110 -6.66 -2.94 7.10
CA CYS A 110 -5.44 -3.09 6.30
C CYS A 110 -5.75 -3.31 4.81
N MET A 111 -6.67 -4.21 4.49
CA MET A 111 -7.08 -4.49 3.10
C MET A 111 -7.72 -3.25 2.45
N LEU A 112 -8.59 -2.52 3.17
CA LEU A 112 -9.20 -1.28 2.69
C LEU A 112 -8.17 -0.17 2.48
N SER A 113 -7.17 -0.07 3.36
CA SER A 113 -6.09 0.91 3.22
C SER A 113 -5.21 0.59 2.01
N LEU A 114 -4.83 -0.68 1.81
CA LEU A 114 -4.06 -1.09 0.62
C LEU A 114 -4.84 -0.90 -0.68
N LEU A 115 -6.14 -1.20 -0.67
CA LEU A 115 -7.06 -0.90 -1.75
C LEU A 115 -7.08 0.61 -2.08
N GLY A 116 -6.97 1.45 -1.04
CA GLY A 116 -7.10 2.90 -1.17
C GLY A 116 -8.54 3.34 -1.01
N PHE A 117 -9.26 2.77 -0.04
CA PHE A 117 -10.60 3.21 0.32
C PHE A 117 -10.56 4.62 0.96
N PRO A 118 -11.48 5.54 0.61
CA PRO A 118 -11.51 6.89 1.19
C PRO A 118 -11.49 6.87 2.72
N GLY A 119 -10.74 7.80 3.32
CA GLY A 119 -10.56 7.85 4.78
C GLY A 119 -9.47 6.94 5.33
N THR A 120 -8.69 6.26 4.47
CA THR A 120 -7.49 5.51 4.86
C THR A 120 -6.21 6.21 4.44
N ALA A 121 -5.11 5.98 5.16
CA ALA A 121 -3.80 6.52 4.80
C ALA A 121 -3.34 6.10 3.38
N GLY A 122 -3.66 4.87 2.97
CA GLY A 122 -3.29 4.38 1.64
C GLY A 122 -4.01 5.13 0.50
N PHE A 123 -5.26 5.58 0.71
CA PHE A 123 -5.94 6.46 -0.24
C PHE A 123 -5.24 7.81 -0.37
N ILE A 124 -4.93 8.46 0.76
CA ILE A 124 -4.29 9.78 0.77
C ILE A 124 -2.97 9.77 0.00
N GLY A 125 -2.12 8.76 0.22
CA GLY A 125 -0.84 8.69 -0.49
C GLY A 125 -1.01 8.48 -2.00
N LYS A 126 -1.89 7.56 -2.43
CA LYS A 126 -2.21 7.38 -3.86
C LYS A 126 -2.79 8.66 -4.47
N TRP A 127 -3.66 9.35 -3.74
CA TRP A 127 -4.28 10.60 -4.17
C TRP A 127 -3.23 11.70 -4.41
N TYR A 128 -2.27 11.87 -3.50
CA TYR A 128 -1.20 12.86 -3.71
C TYR A 128 -0.29 12.50 -4.88
N ILE A 129 0.01 11.22 -5.10
CA ILE A 129 0.78 10.78 -6.28
C ILE A 129 0.00 11.09 -7.56
N LEU A 130 -1.31 10.83 -7.57
CA LEU A 130 -2.20 11.12 -8.69
C LEU A 130 -2.27 12.62 -9.00
N VAL A 131 -2.43 13.47 -7.97
CA VAL A 131 -2.42 14.92 -8.12
C VAL A 131 -1.07 15.40 -8.67
N ALA A 132 0.05 14.90 -8.13
CA ALA A 132 1.37 15.28 -8.62
C ALA A 132 1.60 14.87 -10.09
N ALA A 133 1.14 13.68 -10.50
CA ALA A 133 1.25 13.19 -11.87
C ALA A 133 0.39 14.02 -12.85
N THR A 134 -0.84 14.34 -12.48
CA THR A 134 -1.74 15.17 -13.31
C THR A 134 -1.22 16.61 -13.44
N MET A 135 -0.70 17.21 -12.38
CA MET A 135 -0.06 18.54 -12.45
C MET A 135 1.21 18.55 -13.31
N ALA A 136 1.89 17.42 -13.44
CA ALA A 136 3.05 17.26 -14.32
C ALA A 136 2.68 16.81 -15.75
N HIS A 137 1.40 16.81 -16.10
CA HIS A 137 0.87 16.36 -17.40
C HIS A 137 1.13 14.88 -17.74
N GLU A 138 1.46 14.04 -16.75
CA GLU A 138 1.64 12.59 -16.90
C GLU A 138 0.28 11.85 -16.86
N ASN A 139 -0.67 12.29 -17.69
CA ASN A 139 -2.07 11.85 -17.64
C ASN A 139 -2.24 10.35 -17.92
N VAL A 140 -1.40 9.77 -18.78
CA VAL A 140 -1.42 8.33 -19.07
C VAL A 140 -1.02 7.52 -17.84
N LEU A 141 0.03 7.95 -17.15
CA LEU A 141 0.53 7.28 -15.95
C LEU A 141 -0.49 7.39 -14.79
N ALA A 142 -1.11 8.57 -14.66
CA ALA A 142 -2.22 8.81 -13.74
C ALA A 142 -3.42 7.89 -14.02
N ALA A 143 -3.83 7.76 -15.28
CA ALA A 143 -4.92 6.87 -15.67
C ALA A 143 -4.62 5.40 -15.36
N ILE A 144 -3.40 4.93 -15.69
CA ILE A 144 -2.96 3.56 -15.38
C ILE A 144 -2.97 3.33 -13.87
N LEU A 145 -2.48 4.27 -13.06
CA LEU A 145 -2.51 4.19 -11.60
C LEU A 145 -3.94 4.01 -11.07
N VAL A 146 -4.90 4.81 -11.55
CA VAL A 146 -6.31 4.70 -11.14
C VAL A 146 -6.88 3.35 -11.54
N LEU A 147 -6.73 2.94 -12.80
CA LEU A 147 -7.26 1.67 -13.31
C LEU A 147 -6.69 0.46 -12.55
N THR A 148 -5.37 0.42 -12.35
CA THR A 148 -4.72 -0.66 -11.60
C THR A 148 -5.08 -0.66 -10.11
N SER A 149 -5.34 0.51 -9.52
CA SER A 149 -5.89 0.59 -8.17
C SER A 149 -7.33 0.05 -8.10
N VAL A 150 -8.16 0.27 -9.12
CA VAL A 150 -9.50 -0.34 -9.19
C VAL A 150 -9.40 -1.87 -9.31
N VAL A 151 -8.49 -2.37 -10.16
CA VAL A 151 -8.21 -3.80 -10.29
C VAL A 151 -7.85 -4.42 -8.94
N SER A 152 -7.13 -3.69 -8.07
CA SER A 152 -6.77 -4.20 -6.74
C SER A 152 -7.96 -4.57 -5.84
N ALA A 153 -9.14 -3.98 -6.07
CA ALA A 153 -10.36 -4.36 -5.37
C ALA A 153 -10.69 -5.84 -5.55
N GLY A 154 -10.37 -6.40 -6.72
CA GLY A 154 -10.63 -7.78 -7.08
C GLY A 154 -9.91 -8.82 -6.24
N TYR A 155 -8.82 -8.46 -5.55
CA TYR A 155 -8.15 -9.37 -4.61
C TYR A 155 -8.21 -8.91 -3.14
N TYR A 156 -8.43 -7.63 -2.87
CA TYR A 156 -8.59 -7.15 -1.49
C TYR A 156 -9.99 -7.37 -0.91
N LEU A 157 -11.05 -7.11 -1.68
CA LEU A 157 -12.42 -7.28 -1.18
C LEU A 157 -12.78 -8.74 -0.88
N PRO A 158 -12.36 -9.75 -1.67
CA PRO A 158 -12.63 -11.15 -1.35
C PRO A 158 -12.07 -11.60 0.00
N VAL A 159 -10.96 -11.02 0.46
CA VAL A 159 -10.40 -11.28 1.80
C VAL A 159 -11.37 -10.80 2.88
N ILE A 160 -11.94 -9.60 2.72
CA ILE A 160 -12.92 -9.03 3.65
C ILE A 160 -14.22 -9.84 3.60
N MET A 161 -14.71 -10.15 2.39
CA MET A 161 -15.92 -10.95 2.21
C MET A 161 -15.77 -12.35 2.82
N ALA A 162 -14.60 -12.99 2.70
CA ALA A 162 -14.36 -14.26 3.36
C ALA A 162 -14.51 -14.15 4.89
N MET A 163 -13.90 -13.14 5.51
CA MET A 163 -13.96 -12.96 6.97
C MET A 163 -15.37 -12.71 7.52
N TYR A 164 -16.20 -11.97 6.80
CA TYR A 164 -17.49 -11.47 7.30
C TYR A 164 -18.71 -12.20 6.75
N MET A 165 -18.64 -12.72 5.52
CA MET A 165 -19.81 -13.25 4.80
C MET A 165 -19.80 -14.78 4.66
N LYS A 166 -18.66 -15.44 4.82
CA LYS A 166 -18.60 -16.91 4.76
C LYS A 166 -18.82 -17.53 6.14
N PRO A 167 -19.59 -18.63 6.23
CA PRO A 167 -19.77 -19.36 7.48
C PRO A 167 -18.46 -20.00 7.95
N GLU A 168 -18.36 -20.24 9.26
CA GLU A 168 -17.19 -20.89 9.86
C GLU A 168 -17.01 -22.31 9.26
N PRO A 169 -15.81 -22.68 8.78
CA PRO A 169 -15.61 -23.93 8.04
C PRO A 169 -15.70 -25.20 8.91
N PHE A 170 -15.46 -25.09 10.21
CA PHE A 170 -15.64 -26.16 11.21
C PHE A 170 -15.75 -25.57 12.61
N ASP A 171 -16.32 -26.31 13.56
CA ASP A 171 -16.51 -25.83 14.92
C ASP A 171 -15.16 -25.56 15.60
N GLN A 172 -15.01 -24.38 16.23
CA GLN A 172 -13.77 -23.85 16.80
C GLN A 172 -12.67 -23.46 15.79
N ALA A 173 -12.99 -23.21 14.53
CA ALA A 173 -12.05 -22.54 13.64
C ALA A 173 -11.63 -21.20 14.30
N HIS A 174 -10.32 -20.94 14.36
CA HIS A 174 -9.74 -19.74 14.99
C HIS A 174 -9.82 -19.60 16.52
N ALA A 175 -10.33 -20.59 17.27
CA ALA A 175 -10.35 -20.52 18.74
C ALA A 175 -8.94 -20.36 19.34
N GLY A 176 -7.93 -21.02 18.74
CA GLY A 176 -6.52 -20.93 19.14
C GLY A 176 -5.78 -19.68 18.64
N VAL A 177 -6.35 -18.86 17.76
CA VAL A 177 -5.66 -17.69 17.21
C VAL A 177 -5.53 -16.62 18.28
N ARG A 178 -4.30 -16.30 18.68
CA ARG A 178 -4.00 -15.25 19.65
C ARG A 178 -2.83 -14.42 19.14
N LEU A 179 -2.99 -13.09 19.16
CA LEU A 179 -1.83 -12.21 19.09
C LEU A 179 -1.16 -12.20 20.47
N GLY A 180 0.16 -12.37 20.49
CA GLY A 180 0.94 -12.02 21.67
C GLY A 180 0.69 -10.55 22.03
N ARG A 181 0.63 -10.23 23.33
CA ARG A 181 0.42 -8.86 23.83
C ARG A 181 1.24 -7.77 23.09
N PRO A 182 2.56 -7.93 22.85
CA PRO A 182 3.32 -6.90 22.14
C PRO A 182 2.87 -6.73 20.69
N ALA A 183 2.62 -7.83 19.96
CA ALA A 183 2.12 -7.77 18.59
C ALA A 183 0.73 -7.11 18.53
N GLY A 184 -0.12 -7.37 19.52
CA GLY A 184 -1.45 -6.76 19.63
C GLY A 184 -1.39 -5.25 19.75
N VAL A 185 -0.49 -4.73 20.59
CA VAL A 185 -0.27 -3.28 20.76
C VAL A 185 0.26 -2.67 19.47
N VAL A 186 1.23 -3.30 18.81
CA VAL A 186 1.79 -2.81 17.54
C VAL A 186 0.70 -2.73 16.47
N VAL A 187 -0.08 -3.80 16.28
CA VAL A 187 -1.17 -3.82 15.29
C VAL A 187 -2.22 -2.77 15.60
N ALA A 188 -2.62 -2.63 16.87
CA ALA A 188 -3.58 -1.59 17.27
C ALA A 188 -3.04 -0.19 16.97
N ALA A 189 -1.78 0.08 17.31
CA ALA A 189 -1.13 1.35 17.01
C ALA A 189 -1.05 1.62 15.51
N CYS A 190 -0.73 0.61 14.69
CA CYS A 190 -0.72 0.76 13.23
C CYS A 190 -2.12 1.05 12.68
N VAL A 191 -3.15 0.31 13.08
CA VAL A 191 -4.53 0.51 12.61
C VAL A 191 -5.04 1.90 13.00
N ILE A 192 -4.83 2.30 14.24
CA ILE A 192 -5.20 3.66 14.71
C ILE A 192 -4.43 4.71 13.91
N GLY A 193 -3.12 4.52 13.73
CA GLY A 193 -2.28 5.42 12.93
C GLY A 193 -2.77 5.56 11.50
N LEU A 194 -3.14 4.46 10.83
CA LEU A 194 -3.65 4.47 9.46
C LEU A 194 -4.98 5.23 9.32
N LEU A 195 -5.87 5.10 10.30
CA LEU A 195 -7.15 5.83 10.33
C LEU A 195 -6.95 7.31 10.63
N LEU A 196 -6.12 7.63 11.63
CA LEU A 196 -5.79 9.01 11.97
C LEU A 196 -5.12 9.75 10.81
N LEU A 197 -4.18 9.09 10.11
CA LEU A 197 -3.52 9.63 8.92
C LEU A 197 -4.49 9.78 7.74
N GLY A 198 -5.45 8.86 7.60
CA GLY A 198 -6.50 8.98 6.59
C GLY A 198 -7.41 10.18 6.82
N ILE A 199 -7.73 10.50 8.08
CA ILE A 199 -8.62 11.62 8.46
C ILE A 199 -7.86 12.95 8.54
N ARG A 200 -6.63 12.95 9.07
CA ARG A 200 -5.80 14.15 9.27
C ARG A 200 -4.42 14.00 8.61
N PRO A 201 -4.33 14.14 7.28
CA PRO A 201 -3.07 13.96 6.57
C PRO A 201 -2.10 15.15 6.71
N ASN A 202 -2.54 16.29 7.25
CA ASN A 202 -1.76 17.53 7.24
C ASN A 202 -0.41 17.43 7.96
N ALA A 203 -0.34 16.75 9.11
CA ALA A 203 0.91 16.63 9.86
C ALA A 203 1.98 15.86 9.08
N LEU A 204 1.61 14.74 8.45
CA LEU A 204 2.54 13.93 7.66
C LEU A 204 2.94 14.65 6.36
N LEU A 205 2.00 15.37 5.74
CA LEU A 205 2.28 16.13 4.53
C LEU A 205 3.26 17.28 4.78
N GLN A 206 3.16 17.97 5.92
CA GLN A 206 4.09 19.04 6.29
C GLN A 206 5.51 18.47 6.49
N LEU A 207 5.64 17.39 7.26
CA LEU A 207 6.93 16.74 7.50
C LEU A 207 7.57 16.23 6.19
N ALA A 208 6.75 15.67 5.29
CA ALA A 208 7.22 15.20 3.99
C ALA A 208 7.67 16.33 3.07
N ARG A 209 6.98 17.48 3.10
CA ARG A 209 7.40 18.70 2.38
C ARG A 209 8.70 19.24 2.93
N GLU A 210 8.84 19.38 4.25
CA GLU A 210 10.09 19.84 4.86
C GLU A 210 11.27 18.92 4.52
N SER A 211 11.06 17.61 4.61
CA SER A 211 12.10 16.61 4.31
C SER A 211 12.54 16.62 2.86
N ALA A 212 11.60 16.89 1.94
CA ALA A 212 11.96 17.02 0.54
C ALA A 212 12.89 18.24 0.31
N LEU A 213 12.88 19.27 1.17
CA LEU A 213 13.42 20.63 0.85
C LEU A 213 14.91 20.61 1.08
N LEU A 214 15.31 19.73 1.97
CA LEU A 214 16.65 19.36 2.33
C LEU A 214 17.28 18.42 1.30
N ALA A 215 16.52 17.88 0.33
CA ALA A 215 17.11 17.13 -0.78
C ALA A 215 17.87 18.12 -1.67
N PRO A 216 19.20 17.93 -1.88
CA PRO A 216 20.03 18.92 -2.55
C PRO A 216 19.49 19.19 -3.96
N THR A 217 19.18 20.46 -4.24
CA THR A 217 18.94 20.93 -5.60
C THR A 217 20.14 20.54 -6.48
N PRO A 218 19.93 20.02 -7.70
CA PRO A 218 21.04 19.73 -8.59
C PRO A 218 21.89 21.00 -8.75
N ALA A 219 23.19 20.88 -8.47
CA ALA A 219 24.13 21.98 -8.61
C ALA A 219 23.97 22.60 -10.01
N PRO A 220 23.95 23.94 -10.13
CA PRO A 220 23.89 24.56 -11.44
C PRO A 220 25.04 24.01 -12.28
N ALA A 221 24.71 23.47 -13.46
CA ALA A 221 25.70 22.97 -14.39
C ALA A 221 26.75 24.06 -14.56
N ALA A 222 27.99 23.76 -14.18
CA ALA A 222 29.09 24.69 -14.33
C ALA A 222 29.12 25.09 -15.81
N THR A 223 28.76 26.34 -16.08
CA THR A 223 28.97 26.97 -17.37
C THR A 223 30.46 26.86 -17.64
N THR A 224 30.87 25.84 -18.41
CA THR A 224 32.21 25.79 -18.98
C THR A 224 32.29 26.99 -19.90
N ALA A 225 32.81 28.10 -19.39
CA ALA A 225 33.20 29.26 -20.15
C ALA A 225 34.26 28.81 -21.16
N THR A 226 33.82 28.42 -22.35
CA THR A 226 34.68 28.32 -23.52
C THR A 226 34.71 29.72 -24.11
N GLY A 227 35.81 30.45 -23.90
CA GLY A 227 35.87 31.85 -24.31
C GLY A 227 37.26 32.47 -24.22
N ARG A 228 38.11 32.06 -25.17
CA ARG A 228 39.28 32.75 -25.75
C ARG A 228 40.51 33.03 -24.87
#